data_AF-A0A377KHK0-F1
#
_entry.id   AF-A0A377KHK0-F1
#
_cell.length_a   1.000
_cell.length_b   1.000
_cell.length_c   1.000
_cell.angle_alpha   90.00
_cell.angle_beta   90.00
_cell.angle_gamma   90.00
#
_symmetry.space_group_name_H-M   'P 1'
#
loop_
_entity.id
_entity.type
_entity.pdbx_description
1 polymer ?
#
loop_
_entity_poly.entity_id
_entity_poly.type
_entity_poly.pdbx_seq_one_letter_code
_entity_poly.pdbx_strand_id
1 'polypeptide(L)' 'MRNRVMILERSDEKTPFELGVCVQKKRLHEPLIEAFWKILPNH' A
#
# COMPACT_ATOMS: atom_id res chain seq x y z
N MET A 1 4.52 3.53 -32.03
CA MET A 1 3.78 2.70 -31.06
C MET A 1 2.50 3.45 -30.67
N ARG A 2 1.34 2.78 -30.60
CA ARG A 2 0.07 3.42 -30.23
C ARG A 2 -0.15 3.25 -28.73
N ASN A 3 -0.04 4.33 -27.96
CA ASN A 3 -0.28 4.30 -26.52
C ASN A 3 -1.80 4.15 -26.29
N ARG A 4 -2.24 3.02 -25.71
CA ARG A 4 -3.66 2.66 -25.53
C ARG A 4 -4.19 3.01 -24.14
N VAL A 5 -3.38 3.70 -23.33
CA VAL A 5 -3.72 4.09 -21.97
C VAL A 5 -3.95 5.59 -21.94
N MET A 6 -5.05 6.00 -21.30
CA MET A 6 -5.39 7.39 -21.04
C MET A 6 -5.70 7.56 -19.55
N ILE A 7 -5.12 8.59 -18.94
CA ILE A 7 -5.46 9.01 -17.58
C ILE A 7 -6.61 10.00 -17.70
N LEU A 8 -7.73 9.72 -17.02
CA LEU A 8 -8.88 10.61 -16.99
C LEU A 8 -8.81 11.45 -15.71
N GLU A 9 -8.82 12.77 -15.82
CA GLU A 9 -8.97 13.64 -14.67
C GLU A 9 -10.41 13.54 -14.14
N ARG A 10 -10.56 13.07 -12.91
CA ARG A 10 -11.84 12.97 -12.22
C ARG A 10 -12.04 14.22 -11.36
N SER A 11 -13.17 14.89 -11.54
CA SER A 11 -13.58 16.07 -10.77
C SER A 11 -14.25 15.74 -9.45
N ASP A 12 -14.54 14.45 -9.17
CA ASP A 12 -14.97 14.02 -7.85
C ASP A 12 -13.79 14.12 -6.87
N GLU A 13 -13.88 15.06 -5.92
CA GLU A 13 -13.07 15.11 -4.68
C GLU A 13 -13.32 13.84 -3.87
N LYS A 14 -12.76 12.73 -4.32
CA LYS A 14 -12.62 11.54 -3.49
C LYS A 14 -11.23 11.61 -2.90
N THR A 15 -11.17 11.79 -1.59
CA THR A 15 -9.97 11.51 -0.82
C THR A 15 -9.43 10.15 -1.26
N PRO A 16 -8.14 10.05 -1.63
CA PRO A 16 -7.51 8.77 -1.91
C PRO A 16 -7.79 7.81 -0.76
N PHE A 17 -8.12 6.56 -1.08
CA PHE A 17 -8.24 5.55 -0.03
C PHE A 17 -6.85 5.23 0.52
N GLU A 18 -6.76 5.05 1.83
CA GLU A 18 -5.51 4.68 2.47
C GLU A 18 -5.13 3.26 2.06
N LEU A 19 -3.88 3.10 1.63
CA LEU A 19 -3.28 1.82 1.33
C LEU A 19 -2.48 1.34 2.54
N GLY A 20 -2.62 0.07 2.89
CA GLY A 20 -1.89 -0.55 3.98
C GLY A 20 -1.38 -1.95 3.63
N VAL A 21 -0.48 -2.45 4.47
CA VAL A 21 0.04 -3.82 4.38
C VAL A 21 -0.66 -4.67 5.43
N CYS A 22 -1.19 -5.83 5.03
CA CYS A 22 -1.83 -6.78 5.95
C CYS A 22 -0.99 -8.04 6.16
N VAL A 23 -1.08 -8.62 7.36
CA VAL A 23 -0.42 -9.89 7.71
C VAL A 23 -1.31 -10.71 8.65
N GLN A 24 -1.14 -12.03 8.62
CA GLN A 24 -1.84 -12.91 9.55
C GLN A 24 -1.31 -12.68 10.98
N LYS A 25 -2.23 -12.46 11.94
CA LYS A 25 -1.89 -12.20 13.35
C LYS A 25 -0.90 -13.21 13.94
N LYS A 26 -1.06 -14.50 13.63
CA LYS A 26 -0.17 -15.58 14.12
C LYS A 26 1.28 -15.47 13.65
N ARG A 27 1.54 -14.70 12.58
CA ARG A 27 2.85 -14.53 11.95
C ARG A 27 3.54 -13.23 12.36
N LEU A 28 2.90 -12.38 13.17
CA LEU A 28 3.46 -11.10 13.59
C LEU A 28 4.80 -11.24 14.32
N HIS A 29 5.00 -12.36 15.01
CA HIS A 29 6.23 -12.67 15.73
C HIS A 29 7.30 -13.35 14.87
N GLU A 30 7.02 -13.64 13.60
CA GLU A 30 8.04 -14.21 12.72
C GLU A 30 9.13 -13.16 12.48
N PRO A 31 10.43 -13.51 12.63
CA PRO A 31 11.52 -12.53 12.59
C PRO A 31 11.52 -11.64 11.35
N LEU A 32 11.17 -12.20 10.19
CA LEU A 32 11.11 -11.44 8.93
C LEU A 32 9.93 -10.47 8.87
N ILE A 33 8.77 -10.87 9.42
CA ILE A 33 7.61 -10.00 9.50
C ILE A 33 7.92 -8.87 10.48
N GLU A 34 8.44 -9.17 11.66
CA GLU A 34 8.81 -8.13 12.62
C GLU A 34 9.85 -7.15 12.04
N ALA A 35 10.87 -7.65 11.33
CA ALA A 35 11.88 -6.83 10.68
C ALA A 35 11.29 -5.93 9.59
N PHE A 36 10.36 -6.44 8.77
CA PHE A 36 9.69 -5.62 7.75
C PHE A 36 8.97 -4.42 8.38
N TRP A 37 8.24 -4.64 9.47
CA TRP A 37 7.49 -3.56 10.13
C TRP A 37 8.42 -2.49 10.73
N LYS A 38 9.63 -2.88 11.19
CA LYS A 38 10.66 -1.92 11.66
C LYS A 38 11.29 -1.08 10.55
N ILE A 39 11.16 -1.49 9.28
CA ILE A 39 11.73 -0.77 8.13
C ILE A 39 10.72 0.26 7.57
N LEU A 40 9.42 0.07 7.83
CA LEU A 40 8.40 0.98 7.31
C LEU A 40 8.57 2.37 7.93
N PRO A 41 8.66 3.44 7.11
CA PRO A 41 8.69 4.79 7.63
C PRO A 41 7.35 5.09 8.33
N ASN A 42 7.42 5.66 9.53
CA ASN A 42 6.31 6.04 10.44
C ASN A 42 5.88 5.01 11.50
N HIS A 43 6.74 4.04 11.86
CA HIS A 43 6.64 3.36 13.16
C HIS A 43 7.64 3.92 14.18
#